data_AF-A0A7X7BBA3-F1
#
_entry.id   AF-A0A7X7BBA3-F1
#
_cell.length_a   1.000
_cell.length_b   1.000
_cell.length_c   1.000
_cell.angle_alpha   90.00
_cell.angle_beta   90.00
_cell.angle_gamma   90.00
#
_symmetry.space_group_name_H-M   'P 1'
#
loop_
_entity.id
_entity.type
_entity.pdbx_description
1 polymer ?
#
loop_
_entity_poly.entity_id
_entity_poly.type
_entity_poly.pdbx_seq_one_letter_code
_entity_poly.pdbx_strand_id
1 'polypeptide(L)'
;MKKRGGSAVRWVCAWAVSGAIAAQAATGVWSNVSGGYWADGANWQDSVVPSSAGSEPGSGDVADFTALAAGETVTVTNYTGSGALRFAGLAGDFWTVTGGSLGLANAPDFLAERYGEIRVDGGELNLVAPVNNGGYGVAKTGTGTLRLSSTHTYTGFTHLKAGRLALTNGAGLAVSAVIVDAPDAALQLEGDAQIGSIESRCVPQTTVDLGGHTLSIGGVGSARAFDGCFSNGALRFTRGDTLVVTDTQNVTAVRLENGSLACGVGVTVAGWWRFDDAAQAGKDAGPRANHLVESGTQTQWLANDSERGSVLALEGAGTWLAGPNGGEIEGLPVSNMSFTVAFWVKPDSDVKLTAGLFAWGVPNQDRRYNMLRLNTPASDKPLMHTNWGNNREIPYAPGLMDGAWHHVAIVYRDGFYLYYIDGEPVGADSSTVPLQVAAGNFTLGKGFSSDTFKGLIDDLL
;
A
#
# COMPACT_ATOMS: atom_id res chain seq x y z
N MET A 1 35.35 -11.78 72.21
CA MET A 1 35.20 -10.31 72.10
C MET A 1 36.10 -9.79 70.98
N LYS A 2 35.62 -8.79 70.24
CA LYS A 2 36.29 -7.91 69.26
C LYS A 2 36.37 -8.36 67.79
N LYS A 3 35.63 -7.57 67.00
CA LYS A 3 35.56 -7.38 65.55
C LYS A 3 36.92 -7.24 64.85
N ARG A 4 37.00 -7.77 63.62
CA ARG A 4 37.62 -7.17 62.41
C ARG A 4 36.80 -7.71 61.23
N GLY A 5 36.27 -6.96 60.28
CA GLY A 5 36.71 -5.71 59.66
C GLY A 5 36.67 -5.99 58.17
N GLY A 6 35.60 -5.54 57.48
CA GLY A 6 35.33 -5.90 56.09
C GLY A 6 36.31 -5.28 55.10
N SER A 7 36.54 -5.99 53.99
CA SER A 7 37.06 -5.45 52.74
C SER A 7 36.25 -6.07 51.60
N ALA A 8 35.29 -5.31 51.07
CA ALA A 8 34.57 -5.68 49.86
C ALA A 8 35.50 -5.45 48.67
N VAL A 9 35.88 -6.53 47.99
CA VAL A 9 36.63 -6.49 46.72
C VAL A 9 35.70 -5.92 45.65
N ARG A 10 35.98 -4.70 45.19
CA ARG A 10 35.35 -4.12 43.99
C ARG A 10 35.95 -4.82 42.77
N TRP A 11 35.20 -5.72 42.17
CA TRP A 11 35.45 -6.18 40.80
C TRP A 11 34.97 -5.09 39.84
N VAL A 12 35.90 -4.35 39.24
CA VAL A 12 35.61 -3.51 38.07
C VAL A 12 35.57 -4.46 36.88
N CYS A 13 34.37 -4.89 36.49
CA CYS A 13 34.15 -5.49 35.18
C CYS A 13 34.31 -4.39 34.13
N ALA A 14 35.48 -4.27 33.53
CA ALA A 14 35.65 -3.55 32.28
C ALA A 14 34.91 -4.33 31.19
N TRP A 15 33.70 -3.89 30.84
CA TRP A 15 33.06 -4.30 29.61
C TRP A 15 33.85 -3.67 28.46
N ALA A 16 34.81 -4.42 27.92
CA ALA A 16 35.28 -4.16 26.57
C ALA A 16 34.10 -4.46 25.65
N VAL A 17 33.34 -3.43 25.29
CA VAL A 17 32.43 -3.49 24.15
C VAL A 17 33.36 -3.60 22.95
N SER A 18 33.62 -4.82 22.50
CA SER A 18 34.16 -5.07 21.18
C SER A 18 33.04 -4.70 20.19
N GLY A 19 32.92 -3.41 19.90
CA GLY A 19 32.28 -2.98 18.68
C GLY A 19 33.07 -3.63 17.56
N ALA A 20 32.47 -4.61 16.88
CA ALA A 20 32.96 -5.04 15.59
C ALA A 20 32.95 -3.80 14.70
N ILE A 21 34.12 -3.17 14.55
CA ILE A 21 34.33 -2.18 13.51
C ILE A 21 34.17 -3.00 12.23
N ALA A 22 33.12 -2.72 11.45
CA ALA A 22 33.00 -3.31 10.12
C ALA A 22 34.32 -3.05 9.39
N ALA A 23 35.02 -4.11 8.99
CA ALA A 23 36.19 -3.97 8.14
C ALA A 23 35.75 -3.15 6.92
N GLN A 24 36.44 -2.05 6.62
CA GLN A 24 36.16 -1.25 5.43
C GLN A 24 36.18 -2.17 4.21
N ALA A 25 35.16 -2.08 3.36
CA ALA A 25 35.09 -2.79 2.09
C ALA A 25 36.36 -2.54 1.27
N ALA A 26 36.93 -3.58 0.64
CA ALA A 26 38.00 -3.36 -0.31
C ALA A 26 37.40 -2.66 -1.55
N THR A 27 37.93 -1.49 -1.89
CA THR A 27 37.51 -0.76 -3.10
C THR A 27 38.51 -1.05 -4.19
N GLY A 28 38.11 -1.74 -5.25
CA GLY A 28 38.89 -1.79 -6.48
C GLY A 28 38.49 -0.62 -7.35
N VAL A 29 39.45 0.22 -7.68
CA VAL A 29 39.25 1.39 -8.55
C VAL A 29 39.74 1.04 -9.95
N TRP A 30 38.84 1.10 -10.93
CA TRP A 30 39.19 0.93 -12.33
C TRP A 30 40.08 2.09 -12.78
N SER A 31 41.21 1.78 -13.40
CA SER A 31 42.23 2.75 -13.83
C SER A 31 42.40 2.82 -15.34
N ASN A 32 41.85 1.86 -16.09
CA ASN A 32 41.91 1.85 -17.55
C ASN A 32 40.78 2.68 -18.19
N VAL A 33 41.11 3.79 -18.82
CA VAL A 33 40.09 4.68 -19.40
C VAL A 33 39.37 4.09 -20.62
N SER A 34 39.88 3.03 -21.28
CA SER A 34 39.39 2.51 -22.57
C SER A 34 38.66 1.16 -22.48
N GLY A 35 38.03 0.87 -21.34
CA GLY A 35 37.36 -0.42 -21.11
C GLY A 35 38.34 -1.60 -21.00
N GLY A 36 37.82 -2.83 -20.97
CA GLY A 36 38.65 -4.02 -20.83
C GLY A 36 38.00 -5.16 -20.06
N TYR A 37 38.79 -6.20 -19.77
CA TYR A 37 38.32 -7.37 -19.02
C TYR A 37 38.35 -7.11 -17.51
N TRP A 38 37.24 -7.39 -16.83
CA TRP A 38 37.12 -7.22 -15.38
C TRP A 38 38.21 -7.97 -14.61
N ALA A 39 38.49 -9.21 -14.99
CA ALA A 39 39.44 -10.06 -14.25
C ALA A 39 40.91 -9.67 -14.46
N ASP A 40 41.22 -8.76 -15.38
CA ASP A 40 42.58 -8.32 -15.64
C ASP A 40 43.00 -7.26 -14.62
N GLY A 41 43.89 -7.64 -13.70
CA GLY A 41 44.41 -6.78 -12.65
C GLY A 41 45.08 -5.51 -13.17
N ALA A 42 45.59 -5.50 -14.42
CA ALA A 42 46.17 -4.30 -15.01
C ALA A 42 45.15 -3.17 -15.22
N ASN A 43 43.86 -3.49 -15.26
CA ASN A 43 42.80 -2.50 -15.37
C ASN A 43 42.42 -1.87 -14.03
N TRP A 44 42.91 -2.40 -12.90
CA TRP A 44 42.58 -1.93 -11.55
C TRP A 44 43.77 -1.28 -10.88
N GLN A 45 43.51 -0.23 -10.12
CA GLN A 45 44.50 0.40 -9.26
C GLN A 45 45.08 -0.65 -8.31
N ASP A 46 46.41 -0.68 -8.23
CA ASP A 46 47.19 -1.61 -7.39
C ASP A 46 46.86 -3.10 -7.64
N SER A 47 46.29 -3.43 -8.81
CA SER A 47 45.81 -4.78 -9.17
C SER A 47 44.73 -5.32 -8.22
N VAL A 48 44.02 -4.44 -7.51
CA VAL A 48 42.92 -4.80 -6.60
C VAL A 48 41.66 -5.03 -7.43
N VAL A 49 41.45 -6.28 -7.85
CA VAL A 49 40.25 -6.70 -8.57
C VAL A 49 39.12 -6.98 -7.56
N PRO A 50 38.00 -6.22 -7.56
CA PRO A 50 36.82 -6.58 -6.79
C PRO A 50 36.30 -7.92 -7.31
N SER A 51 36.45 -8.98 -6.52
CA SER A 51 35.89 -10.28 -6.84
C SER A 51 35.79 -11.18 -5.61
N SER A 52 34.62 -11.78 -5.40
CA SER A 52 34.42 -12.92 -4.50
C SER A 52 34.25 -14.23 -5.27
N ALA A 53 34.94 -14.38 -6.40
CA ALA A 53 34.74 -15.45 -7.37
C ALA A 53 34.62 -16.84 -6.70
N GLY A 54 33.48 -17.52 -6.91
CA GLY A 54 33.23 -18.87 -6.37
C GLY A 54 32.76 -18.95 -4.91
N SER A 55 32.48 -17.83 -4.23
CA SER A 55 31.88 -17.80 -2.88
C SER A 55 30.60 -16.95 -2.85
N GLU A 56 29.76 -17.13 -1.82
CA GLU A 56 28.63 -16.23 -1.54
C GLU A 56 29.13 -14.78 -1.62
N PRO A 57 28.50 -13.90 -2.41
CA PRO A 57 28.88 -12.50 -2.49
C PRO A 57 28.68 -11.92 -1.10
N GLY A 58 29.80 -11.66 -0.44
CA GLY A 58 29.91 -11.47 1.00
C GLY A 58 31.00 -10.49 1.42
N SER A 59 31.84 -10.02 0.50
CA SER A 59 32.99 -9.17 0.82
C SER A 59 32.66 -7.67 0.87
N GLY A 60 31.47 -7.26 0.41
CA GLY A 60 31.05 -5.86 0.38
C GLY A 60 31.92 -4.95 -0.49
N ASP A 61 32.77 -5.54 -1.35
CA ASP A 61 33.71 -4.80 -2.19
C ASP A 61 33.00 -3.83 -3.13
N VAL A 62 33.63 -2.69 -3.37
CA VAL A 62 33.13 -1.70 -4.32
C VAL A 62 33.96 -1.78 -5.59
N ALA A 63 33.30 -2.02 -6.71
CA ALA A 63 33.86 -1.90 -8.05
C ALA A 63 33.60 -0.48 -8.56
N ASP A 64 34.61 0.37 -8.43
CA ASP A 64 34.53 1.79 -8.78
C ASP A 64 35.04 2.01 -10.22
N PHE A 65 34.12 2.32 -11.13
CA PHE A 65 34.37 2.62 -12.54
C PHE A 65 34.33 4.12 -12.86
N THR A 66 34.43 5.00 -11.85
CA THR A 66 34.31 6.46 -12.05
C THR A 66 35.39 7.06 -12.96
N ALA A 67 36.49 6.35 -13.21
CA ALA A 67 37.54 6.77 -14.16
C ALA A 67 37.35 6.20 -15.59
N LEU A 68 36.37 5.33 -15.83
CA LEU A 68 36.10 4.75 -17.15
C LEU A 68 35.54 5.83 -18.10
N ALA A 69 36.12 6.00 -19.29
CA ALA A 69 35.63 6.99 -20.23
C ALA A 69 34.22 6.64 -20.77
N ALA A 70 33.45 7.66 -21.12
CA ALA A 70 32.15 7.48 -21.76
C ALA A 70 32.32 6.75 -23.11
N GLY A 71 31.37 5.87 -23.41
CA GLY A 71 31.34 4.98 -24.59
C GLY A 71 31.97 3.62 -24.35
N GLU A 72 32.66 3.42 -23.23
CA GLU A 72 33.50 2.25 -23.02
C GLU A 72 32.76 1.04 -22.45
N THR A 73 33.37 -0.13 -22.65
CA THR A 73 32.82 -1.42 -22.25
C THR A 73 33.72 -2.17 -21.29
N VAL A 74 33.14 -2.62 -20.17
CA VAL A 74 33.77 -3.58 -19.26
C VAL A 74 33.21 -4.97 -19.55
N THR A 75 34.10 -5.92 -19.81
CA THR A 75 33.74 -7.31 -20.10
C THR A 75 34.01 -8.19 -18.89
N VAL A 76 32.94 -8.77 -18.36
CA VAL A 76 32.98 -9.81 -17.33
C VAL A 76 33.26 -11.14 -18.03
N THR A 77 34.35 -11.84 -17.71
CA THR A 77 34.68 -13.11 -18.39
C THR A 77 33.94 -14.31 -17.81
N ASN A 78 33.82 -14.35 -16.47
CA ASN A 78 33.18 -15.41 -15.69
C ASN A 78 32.30 -14.79 -14.58
N TYR A 79 31.56 -15.62 -13.84
CA TYR A 79 30.84 -15.15 -12.66
C TYR A 79 31.75 -14.31 -11.74
N THR A 80 31.37 -13.05 -11.52
CA THR A 80 32.14 -12.09 -10.73
C THR A 80 31.25 -11.49 -9.64
N GLY A 81 31.62 -11.71 -8.37
CA GLY A 81 30.89 -11.21 -7.21
C GLY A 81 31.47 -9.88 -6.71
N SER A 82 30.62 -8.91 -6.37
CA SER A 82 30.98 -7.66 -5.70
C SER A 82 29.84 -7.18 -4.78
N GLY A 83 30.10 -6.19 -3.93
CA GLY A 83 29.05 -5.53 -3.15
C GLY A 83 28.34 -4.45 -3.96
N ALA A 84 29.11 -3.57 -4.59
CA ALA A 84 28.59 -2.43 -5.32
C ALA A 84 29.28 -2.21 -6.67
N LEU A 85 28.52 -1.72 -7.65
CA LEU A 85 29.04 -1.10 -8.87
C LEU A 85 28.89 0.41 -8.74
N ARG A 86 29.92 1.18 -9.11
CA ARG A 86 29.83 2.64 -9.10
C ARG A 86 30.30 3.22 -10.43
N PHE A 87 29.44 4.02 -11.05
CA PHE A 87 29.72 4.82 -12.24
C PHE A 87 29.38 6.27 -11.96
N ALA A 88 30.16 7.21 -12.49
CA ALA A 88 29.85 8.62 -12.42
C ALA A 88 30.29 9.34 -13.69
N GLY A 89 29.47 10.27 -14.17
CA GLY A 89 29.79 11.14 -15.28
C GLY A 89 28.71 12.18 -15.53
N LEU A 90 28.74 12.79 -16.71
CA LEU A 90 27.81 13.83 -17.12
C LEU A 90 26.54 13.25 -17.76
N ALA A 91 25.51 14.09 -17.88
CA ALA A 91 24.33 13.72 -18.64
C ALA A 91 24.72 13.42 -20.10
N GLY A 92 24.31 12.25 -20.61
CA GLY A 92 24.66 11.78 -21.96
C GLY A 92 25.88 10.86 -22.02
N ASP A 93 26.67 10.76 -20.95
CA ASP A 93 27.71 9.72 -20.84
C ASP A 93 27.04 8.35 -20.77
N PHE A 94 27.70 7.35 -21.35
CA PHE A 94 27.16 6.00 -21.49
C PHE A 94 28.26 4.96 -21.27
N TRP A 95 27.99 3.90 -20.51
CA TRP A 95 28.91 2.78 -20.33
C TRP A 95 28.19 1.45 -20.52
N THR A 96 28.92 0.41 -20.88
CA THR A 96 28.38 -0.95 -20.98
C THR A 96 29.14 -1.93 -20.09
N VAL A 97 28.40 -2.76 -19.35
CA VAL A 97 28.96 -3.95 -18.69
C VAL A 97 28.32 -5.18 -19.33
N THR A 98 29.14 -6.08 -19.87
CA THR A 98 28.70 -7.23 -20.68
C THR A 98 29.50 -8.50 -20.37
N GLY A 99 29.12 -9.62 -20.98
CA GLY A 99 29.80 -10.91 -20.88
C GLY A 99 29.13 -11.86 -19.88
N GLY A 100 29.93 -12.45 -18.99
CA GLY A 100 29.50 -13.35 -17.93
C GLY A 100 28.61 -12.68 -16.88
N SER A 101 28.23 -13.45 -15.85
CA SER A 101 27.28 -13.00 -14.83
C SER A 101 27.91 -12.25 -13.67
N LEU A 102 27.09 -11.43 -13.01
CA LEU A 102 27.43 -10.69 -11.80
C LEU A 102 26.67 -11.24 -10.59
N GLY A 103 27.33 -11.28 -9.43
CA GLY A 103 26.68 -11.43 -8.13
C GLY A 103 26.85 -10.16 -7.30
N LEU A 104 25.76 -9.52 -6.87
CA LEU A 104 25.78 -8.23 -6.15
C LEU A 104 25.10 -8.33 -4.78
N ALA A 105 25.86 -8.39 -3.68
CA ALA A 105 25.29 -8.42 -2.31
C ALA A 105 26.19 -7.78 -1.25
N ASN A 106 25.55 -7.36 -0.15
CA ASN A 106 26.18 -6.69 0.98
C ASN A 106 26.97 -5.44 0.55
N ALA A 107 26.38 -4.60 -0.30
CA ALA A 107 26.95 -3.29 -0.56
C ALA A 107 27.20 -2.55 0.76
N PRO A 108 28.27 -1.72 0.86
CA PRO A 108 28.62 -1.04 2.12
C PRO A 108 27.48 -0.24 2.74
N ASP A 109 26.66 0.41 1.91
CA ASP A 109 25.51 1.22 2.35
C ASP A 109 24.25 0.39 2.63
N PHE A 110 24.26 -0.93 2.32
CA PHE A 110 23.10 -1.84 2.43
C PHE A 110 23.46 -3.18 3.11
N LEU A 111 24.38 -3.16 4.09
CA LEU A 111 24.81 -4.36 4.81
C LEU A 111 23.69 -5.01 5.62
N ALA A 112 22.75 -4.22 6.15
CA ALA A 112 21.64 -4.74 6.96
C ALA A 112 20.64 -5.52 6.10
N GLU A 113 20.35 -4.99 4.92
CA GLU A 113 19.44 -5.56 3.94
C GLU A 113 20.10 -6.67 3.11
N ARG A 114 21.44 -6.65 3.05
CA ARG A 114 22.30 -7.54 2.26
C ARG A 114 22.11 -7.42 0.75
N TYR A 115 21.53 -6.33 0.27
CA TYR A 115 21.36 -6.08 -1.16
C TYR A 115 22.68 -5.64 -1.81
N GLY A 116 22.82 -5.87 -3.10
CA GLY A 116 23.86 -5.23 -3.90
C GLY A 116 23.49 -3.79 -4.22
N GLU A 117 24.48 -2.98 -4.61
CA GLU A 117 24.25 -1.62 -5.10
C GLU A 117 24.72 -1.49 -6.54
N ILE A 118 23.92 -0.79 -7.35
CA ILE A 118 24.36 -0.25 -8.62
C ILE A 118 24.12 1.26 -8.56
N ARG A 119 25.21 1.99 -8.35
CA ARG A 119 25.22 3.44 -8.26
C ARG A 119 25.65 4.04 -9.60
N VAL A 120 24.77 4.87 -10.16
CA VAL A 120 25.04 5.62 -11.39
C VAL A 120 24.78 7.09 -11.10
N ASP A 121 25.84 7.86 -10.91
CA ASP A 121 25.78 9.29 -10.63
C ASP A 121 25.96 10.09 -11.94
N GLY A 122 24.84 10.48 -12.57
CA GLY A 122 24.84 11.02 -13.94
C GLY A 122 25.09 9.95 -15.01
N GLY A 123 24.85 10.30 -16.28
CA GLY A 123 24.99 9.37 -17.41
C GLY A 123 24.06 8.16 -17.37
N GLU A 124 24.42 7.12 -18.14
CA GLU A 124 23.70 5.85 -18.27
C GLU A 124 24.67 4.65 -18.21
N LEU A 125 24.33 3.66 -17.39
CA LEU A 125 24.93 2.33 -17.45
C LEU A 125 23.98 1.37 -18.17
N ASN A 126 24.40 0.82 -19.30
CA ASN A 126 23.77 -0.33 -19.94
C ASN A 126 24.34 -1.64 -19.40
N LEU A 127 23.54 -2.33 -18.60
CA LEU A 127 23.89 -3.62 -18.01
C LEU A 127 23.35 -4.76 -18.87
N VAL A 128 24.27 -5.39 -19.59
CA VAL A 128 24.03 -6.59 -20.41
C VAL A 128 24.46 -7.86 -19.67
N ALA A 129 25.46 -7.76 -18.79
CA ALA A 129 25.86 -8.85 -17.92
C ALA A 129 24.70 -9.22 -16.97
N PRO A 130 24.19 -10.47 -16.99
CA PRO A 130 23.07 -10.85 -16.14
C PRO A 130 23.48 -10.85 -14.67
N VAL A 131 22.61 -10.31 -13.81
CA VAL A 131 22.78 -10.35 -12.37
C VAL A 131 22.08 -11.60 -11.84
N ASN A 132 22.85 -12.49 -11.24
CA ASN A 132 22.42 -13.81 -10.79
C ASN A 132 22.94 -14.02 -9.37
N ASN A 133 22.22 -13.50 -8.37
CA ASN A 133 22.74 -13.38 -7.01
C ASN A 133 21.96 -14.14 -5.94
N GLY A 134 21.26 -15.22 -6.29
CA GLY A 134 20.39 -15.93 -5.36
C GLY A 134 19.23 -15.05 -4.84
N GLY A 135 18.86 -15.24 -3.57
CA GLY A 135 17.75 -14.55 -2.90
C GLY A 135 17.96 -13.06 -2.61
N TYR A 136 19.14 -12.50 -2.89
CA TYR A 136 19.47 -11.11 -2.57
C TYR A 136 18.93 -10.13 -3.62
N GLY A 137 18.57 -8.93 -3.18
CA GLY A 137 18.09 -7.84 -4.02
C GLY A 137 19.20 -6.92 -4.52
N VAL A 138 18.82 -5.91 -5.30
CA VAL A 138 19.71 -4.86 -5.81
C VAL A 138 19.08 -3.49 -5.56
N ALA A 139 19.86 -2.53 -5.09
CA ALA A 139 19.49 -1.13 -5.01
C ALA A 139 20.08 -0.34 -6.19
N LYS A 140 19.22 0.36 -6.93
CA LYS A 140 19.62 1.40 -7.88
C LYS A 140 19.67 2.74 -7.14
N THR A 141 20.85 3.33 -7.09
CA THR A 141 21.14 4.62 -6.48
C THR A 141 21.80 5.57 -7.48
N GLY A 142 21.99 6.82 -7.09
CA GLY A 142 22.52 7.88 -7.96
C GLY A 142 21.50 8.39 -8.98
N THR A 143 21.75 9.58 -9.50
CA THR A 143 20.81 10.35 -10.32
C THR A 143 20.70 9.89 -11.78
N GLY A 144 21.64 9.06 -12.25
CA GLY A 144 21.71 8.59 -13.63
C GLY A 144 20.78 7.40 -13.92
N THR A 145 20.89 6.88 -15.14
CA THR A 145 20.08 5.76 -15.63
C THR A 145 20.83 4.43 -15.48
N LEU A 146 20.16 3.42 -14.93
CA LEU A 146 20.53 2.02 -15.10
C LEU A 146 19.60 1.43 -16.16
N ARG A 147 20.15 1.05 -17.30
CA ARG A 147 19.42 0.38 -18.37
C ARG A 147 19.73 -1.11 -18.33
N LEU A 148 18.71 -1.94 -18.14
CA LEU A 148 18.84 -3.40 -18.22
C LEU A 148 18.47 -3.82 -19.64
N SER A 149 19.43 -4.48 -20.32
CA SER A 149 19.25 -4.95 -21.70
C SER A 149 19.27 -6.47 -21.85
N SER A 150 19.20 -7.20 -20.73
CA SER A 150 19.16 -8.66 -20.68
C SER A 150 18.23 -9.15 -19.57
N THR A 151 18.05 -10.47 -19.46
CA THR A 151 17.28 -11.07 -18.37
C THR A 151 18.15 -11.21 -17.12
N HIS A 152 17.63 -10.76 -15.97
CA HIS A 152 18.26 -10.92 -14.66
C HIS A 152 17.42 -11.86 -13.80
N THR A 153 18.07 -12.74 -13.02
CA THR A 153 17.39 -13.88 -12.35
C THR A 153 17.47 -13.87 -10.83
N TYR A 154 17.98 -12.80 -10.22
CA TYR A 154 17.92 -12.62 -8.77
C TYR A 154 16.46 -12.50 -8.29
N THR A 155 16.15 -13.11 -7.15
CA THR A 155 14.76 -13.17 -6.63
C THR A 155 14.49 -12.16 -5.52
N GLY A 156 15.52 -11.53 -4.96
CA GLY A 156 15.36 -10.40 -4.07
C GLY A 156 14.82 -9.15 -4.80
N PHE A 157 14.39 -8.15 -4.05
CA PHE A 157 13.75 -6.97 -4.63
C PHE A 157 14.73 -6.04 -5.34
N THR A 158 14.22 -5.33 -6.34
CA THR A 158 14.91 -4.24 -7.01
C THR A 158 14.46 -2.92 -6.41
N HIS A 159 15.29 -2.31 -5.57
CA HIS A 159 14.99 -1.05 -4.89
C HIS A 159 15.41 0.13 -5.76
N LEU A 160 14.46 0.99 -6.15
CA LEU A 160 14.73 2.24 -6.84
C LEU A 160 14.78 3.36 -5.82
N LYS A 161 16.00 3.77 -5.46
CA LYS A 161 16.25 4.79 -4.45
C LYS A 161 16.59 6.17 -5.02
N ALA A 162 17.00 6.22 -6.29
CA ALA A 162 17.20 7.46 -7.05
C ALA A 162 17.36 7.17 -8.55
N GLY A 163 17.14 8.20 -9.38
CA GLY A 163 17.39 8.15 -10.82
C GLY A 163 16.46 7.21 -11.57
N ARG A 164 16.92 6.68 -12.70
CA ARG A 164 16.06 5.90 -13.61
C ARG A 164 16.50 4.45 -13.72
N LEU A 165 15.54 3.52 -13.68
CA LEU A 165 15.67 2.15 -14.16
C LEU A 165 14.95 2.04 -15.50
N ALA A 166 15.68 1.76 -16.57
CA ALA A 166 15.13 1.53 -17.90
C ALA A 166 15.17 0.04 -18.25
N LEU A 167 14.06 -0.51 -18.74
CA LEU A 167 13.97 -1.90 -19.22
C LEU A 167 13.74 -1.91 -20.73
N THR A 168 14.57 -2.64 -21.47
CA THR A 168 14.44 -2.79 -22.93
C THR A 168 13.64 -4.03 -23.32
N ASN A 169 13.43 -4.25 -24.63
CA ASN A 169 12.75 -5.44 -25.14
C ASN A 169 13.44 -6.74 -24.67
N GLY A 170 12.68 -7.62 -24.00
CA GLY A 170 13.20 -8.88 -23.46
C GLY A 170 14.04 -8.73 -22.18
N ALA A 171 14.26 -7.50 -21.69
CA ALA A 171 14.82 -7.29 -20.37
C ALA A 171 13.78 -7.65 -19.30
N GLY A 172 14.20 -8.44 -18.33
CA GLY A 172 13.28 -9.10 -17.41
C GLY A 172 13.80 -9.17 -16.00
N LEU A 173 12.94 -8.75 -15.07
CA LEU A 173 13.00 -8.97 -13.63
C LEU A 173 11.85 -9.89 -13.22
N ALA A 174 11.56 -10.92 -14.01
CA ALA A 174 10.31 -11.68 -13.96
C ALA A 174 9.99 -12.33 -12.60
N VAL A 175 11.00 -12.50 -11.74
CA VAL A 175 10.90 -13.05 -10.38
C VAL A 175 11.35 -12.08 -9.29
N SER A 176 11.60 -10.81 -9.63
CA SER A 176 11.95 -9.74 -8.69
C SER A 176 10.86 -8.67 -8.70
N ALA A 177 10.44 -8.24 -7.50
CA ALA A 177 9.56 -7.09 -7.37
C ALA A 177 10.37 -5.79 -7.43
N VAL A 178 9.87 -4.79 -8.14
CA VAL A 178 10.42 -3.43 -8.17
C VAL A 178 9.80 -2.62 -7.03
N ILE A 179 10.63 -2.05 -6.16
CA ILE A 179 10.20 -1.22 -5.03
C ILE A 179 10.65 0.21 -5.29
N VAL A 180 9.70 1.13 -5.47
CA VAL A 180 9.99 2.55 -5.68
C VAL A 180 10.07 3.25 -4.33
N ASP A 181 11.30 3.42 -3.83
CA ASP A 181 11.58 3.94 -2.47
C ASP A 181 11.65 5.48 -2.42
N ALA A 182 11.85 6.16 -3.56
CA ALA A 182 12.01 7.62 -3.61
C ALA A 182 11.20 8.26 -4.75
N PRO A 183 10.69 9.50 -4.57
CA PRO A 183 9.81 10.14 -5.55
C PRO A 183 10.54 10.59 -6.83
N ASP A 184 11.86 10.78 -6.76
CA ASP A 184 12.72 11.06 -7.92
C ASP A 184 13.20 9.78 -8.64
N ALA A 185 12.84 8.61 -8.12
CA ALA A 185 13.13 7.34 -8.75
C ALA A 185 12.04 6.96 -9.76
N ALA A 186 12.47 6.54 -10.96
CA ALA A 186 11.57 6.23 -12.06
C ALA A 186 11.85 4.86 -12.67
N LEU A 187 10.79 4.10 -12.94
CA LEU A 187 10.81 2.96 -13.85
C LEU A 187 10.35 3.45 -15.24
N GLN A 188 11.12 3.16 -16.29
CA GLN A 188 10.76 3.44 -17.67
C GLN A 188 10.86 2.16 -18.52
N LEU A 189 9.97 2.02 -19.50
CA LEU A 189 10.12 1.04 -20.56
C LEU A 189 10.64 1.66 -21.87
N GLU A 190 11.62 1.00 -22.47
CA GLU A 190 12.13 1.25 -23.82
C GLU A 190 11.83 0.09 -24.78
N GLY A 191 11.12 -0.92 -24.28
CA GLY A 191 10.60 -2.07 -25.00
C GLY A 191 9.69 -2.89 -24.10
N ASP A 192 9.04 -3.91 -24.66
CA ASP A 192 8.21 -4.82 -23.86
C ASP A 192 9.07 -5.54 -22.82
N ALA A 193 8.64 -5.48 -21.57
CA ALA A 193 9.44 -5.94 -20.43
C ALA A 193 8.59 -6.73 -19.41
N GLN A 194 9.28 -7.41 -18.50
CA GLN A 194 8.63 -8.22 -17.47
C GLN A 194 9.20 -7.94 -16.08
N ILE A 195 8.34 -7.85 -15.07
CA ILE A 195 8.72 -7.73 -13.65
C ILE A 195 7.90 -8.71 -12.81
N GLY A 196 8.44 -9.09 -11.66
CA GLY A 196 7.78 -9.99 -10.71
C GLY A 196 6.57 -9.32 -10.04
N SER A 197 6.73 -8.08 -9.62
CA SER A 197 5.65 -7.20 -9.13
C SER A 197 6.18 -5.78 -9.01
N ILE A 198 5.37 -4.85 -8.53
CA ILE A 198 5.77 -3.48 -8.24
C ILE A 198 5.08 -2.95 -6.99
N GLU A 199 5.79 -2.13 -6.22
CA GLU A 199 5.32 -1.47 -5.00
C GLU A 199 5.89 -0.06 -4.93
N SER A 200 5.09 0.89 -4.44
CA SER A 200 5.53 2.27 -4.18
C SER A 200 5.60 2.52 -2.68
N ARG A 201 6.67 3.16 -2.20
CA ARG A 201 6.88 3.54 -0.79
C ARG A 201 7.20 5.03 -0.59
N CYS A 202 7.02 5.83 -1.64
CA CYS A 202 7.37 7.23 -1.68
C CYS A 202 6.15 8.14 -1.78
N VAL A 203 6.33 9.38 -1.31
CA VAL A 203 5.39 10.49 -1.46
C VAL A 203 6.18 11.70 -2.00
N PRO A 204 5.71 12.41 -3.05
CA PRO A 204 4.51 12.12 -3.84
C PRO A 204 4.59 10.79 -4.60
N GLN A 205 3.44 10.26 -5.00
CA GLN A 205 3.35 8.99 -5.71
C GLN A 205 4.01 9.08 -7.08
N THR A 206 4.58 7.96 -7.53
CA THR A 206 5.34 7.90 -8.79
C THR A 206 4.42 7.69 -10.00
N THR A 207 4.85 8.20 -11.17
CA THR A 207 4.26 7.85 -12.46
C THR A 207 5.25 6.99 -13.23
N VAL A 208 4.78 5.83 -13.69
CA VAL A 208 5.54 4.93 -14.57
C VAL A 208 5.06 5.16 -16.00
N ASP A 209 5.91 5.77 -16.81
CA ASP A 209 5.70 5.92 -18.26
C ASP A 209 6.12 4.62 -18.97
N LEU A 210 5.15 3.96 -19.60
CA LEU A 210 5.36 2.71 -20.32
C LEU A 210 5.87 2.92 -21.75
N GLY A 211 6.03 4.16 -22.22
CA GLY A 211 6.69 4.47 -23.50
C GLY A 211 6.01 3.91 -24.76
N GLY A 212 4.73 3.53 -24.67
CA GLY A 212 3.96 2.82 -25.70
C GLY A 212 4.11 1.30 -25.67
N HIS A 213 4.83 0.76 -24.67
CA HIS A 213 5.15 -0.66 -24.54
C HIS A 213 4.24 -1.41 -23.58
N THR A 214 4.40 -2.73 -23.52
CA THR A 214 3.70 -3.62 -22.57
C THR A 214 4.58 -3.97 -21.39
N LEU A 215 4.11 -3.69 -20.17
CA LEU A 215 4.68 -4.22 -18.93
C LEU A 215 3.97 -5.50 -18.51
N SER A 216 4.69 -6.62 -18.46
CA SER A 216 4.15 -7.88 -17.92
C SER A 216 4.48 -8.04 -16.44
N ILE A 217 3.47 -8.18 -15.59
CA ILE A 217 3.60 -8.21 -14.11
C ILE A 217 3.17 -9.58 -13.56
N GLY A 218 3.92 -10.11 -12.58
CA GLY A 218 3.57 -11.27 -11.73
C GLY A 218 4.72 -12.27 -11.54
N GLY A 219 4.60 -13.22 -10.61
CA GLY A 219 5.57 -14.32 -10.41
C GLY A 219 6.36 -14.28 -9.10
N VAL A 220 5.98 -13.46 -8.12
CA VAL A 220 6.60 -13.35 -6.79
C VAL A 220 5.81 -14.03 -5.66
N GLY A 221 4.67 -14.66 -5.95
CA GLY A 221 3.88 -15.46 -5.01
C GLY A 221 3.22 -14.65 -3.89
N SER A 222 3.10 -13.33 -4.05
CA SER A 222 2.50 -12.42 -3.07
C SER A 222 1.98 -11.16 -3.74
N ALA A 223 0.79 -10.72 -3.36
CA ALA A 223 0.20 -9.49 -3.84
C ALA A 223 0.97 -8.26 -3.33
N ARG A 224 1.03 -7.19 -4.14
CA ARG A 224 1.63 -5.90 -3.75
C ARG A 224 0.73 -4.75 -4.13
N ALA A 225 0.87 -3.66 -3.39
CA ALA A 225 0.15 -2.42 -3.64
C ALA A 225 1.05 -1.41 -4.36
N PHE A 226 0.51 -0.82 -5.42
CA PHE A 226 1.11 0.28 -6.14
C PHE A 226 0.15 1.47 -6.11
N ASP A 227 0.60 2.53 -5.44
CA ASP A 227 -0.17 3.75 -5.23
C ASP A 227 0.15 4.84 -6.27
N GLY A 228 0.96 4.48 -7.28
CA GLY A 228 1.28 5.33 -8.42
C GLY A 228 0.38 5.10 -9.63
N CYS A 229 0.72 5.78 -10.72
CA CYS A 229 0.00 5.71 -12.00
C CYS A 229 0.89 5.09 -13.09
N PHE A 230 0.39 4.08 -13.80
CA PHE A 230 0.92 3.66 -15.10
C PHE A 230 0.31 4.53 -16.21
N SER A 231 1.14 4.95 -17.16
CA SER A 231 0.68 5.77 -18.30
C SER A 231 1.31 5.33 -19.61
N ASN A 232 0.68 5.70 -20.73
CA ASN A 232 1.26 5.62 -22.07
C ASN A 232 1.76 4.21 -22.43
N GLY A 233 0.90 3.20 -22.36
CA GLY A 233 1.24 1.82 -22.75
C GLY A 233 0.24 0.81 -22.20
N ALA A 234 0.58 -0.48 -22.21
CA ALA A 234 -0.31 -1.57 -21.80
C ALA A 234 0.22 -2.34 -20.59
N LEU A 235 -0.70 -2.85 -19.76
CA LEU A 235 -0.40 -3.77 -18.68
C LEU A 235 -0.84 -5.19 -19.03
N ARG A 236 -0.01 -6.16 -18.71
CA ARG A 236 -0.30 -7.58 -18.88
C ARG A 236 -0.01 -8.34 -17.58
N PHE A 237 -1.03 -8.84 -16.93
CA PHE A 237 -0.90 -9.60 -15.68
C PHE A 237 -0.75 -11.08 -15.99
N THR A 238 0.30 -11.71 -15.46
CA THR A 238 0.71 -13.08 -15.77
C THR A 238 1.25 -13.77 -14.52
N ARG A 239 1.52 -15.08 -14.59
CA ARG A 239 2.27 -15.83 -13.55
C ARG A 239 1.64 -15.81 -12.14
N GLY A 240 0.32 -15.72 -12.04
CA GLY A 240 -0.52 -16.12 -10.91
C GLY A 240 -0.80 -15.05 -9.85
N ASP A 241 -0.02 -13.98 -9.78
CA ASP A 241 -0.15 -13.00 -8.71
C ASP A 241 -1.16 -11.88 -9.00
N THR A 242 -1.58 -11.21 -7.93
CA THR A 242 -2.41 -10.00 -7.97
C THR A 242 -1.55 -8.75 -7.79
N LEU A 243 -1.69 -7.76 -8.67
CA LEU A 243 -1.29 -6.38 -8.35
C LEU A 243 -2.50 -5.62 -7.82
N VAL A 244 -2.32 -4.92 -6.71
CA VAL A 244 -3.29 -3.97 -6.18
C VAL A 244 -2.88 -2.57 -6.65
N VAL A 245 -3.75 -1.86 -7.36
CA VAL A 245 -3.54 -0.45 -7.74
C VAL A 245 -4.51 0.42 -6.94
N THR A 246 -4.03 1.46 -6.28
CA THR A 246 -4.87 2.31 -5.42
C THR A 246 -5.15 3.69 -6.02
N ASP A 247 -4.44 4.06 -7.08
CA ASP A 247 -4.64 5.28 -7.85
C ASP A 247 -5.18 4.98 -9.26
N THR A 248 -5.59 6.03 -9.97
CA THR A 248 -6.06 5.97 -11.36
C THR A 248 -4.94 5.55 -12.30
N GLN A 249 -5.24 4.58 -13.17
CA GLN A 249 -4.29 4.07 -14.18
C GLN A 249 -4.65 4.60 -15.57
N ASN A 250 -3.70 5.21 -16.27
CA ASN A 250 -3.88 5.87 -17.57
C ASN A 250 -3.25 5.05 -18.72
N VAL A 251 -3.62 3.78 -18.82
CA VAL A 251 -3.05 2.80 -19.76
C VAL A 251 -3.98 2.56 -20.96
N THR A 252 -3.40 2.19 -22.10
CA THR A 252 -4.16 1.93 -23.34
C THR A 252 -4.85 0.57 -23.34
N ALA A 253 -4.35 -0.40 -22.56
CA ALA A 253 -4.94 -1.71 -22.41
C ALA A 253 -4.51 -2.40 -21.11
N VAL A 254 -5.38 -3.26 -20.60
CA VAL A 254 -5.10 -4.22 -19.52
C VAL A 254 -5.44 -5.62 -20.02
N ARG A 255 -4.51 -6.58 -19.87
CA ARG A 255 -4.71 -8.00 -20.20
C ARG A 255 -4.47 -8.86 -18.97
N LEU A 256 -5.37 -9.79 -18.70
CA LEU A 256 -5.23 -10.79 -17.64
C LEU A 256 -4.94 -12.15 -18.30
N GLU A 257 -3.70 -12.60 -18.22
CA GLU A 257 -3.21 -13.82 -18.86
C GLU A 257 -2.56 -14.71 -17.80
N ASN A 258 -3.40 -15.31 -16.95
CA ASN A 258 -3.01 -16.04 -15.74
C ASN A 258 -2.40 -15.13 -14.67
N GLY A 259 -3.00 -13.97 -14.41
CA GLY A 259 -2.67 -13.06 -13.31
C GLY A 259 -3.87 -12.17 -13.00
N SER A 260 -3.83 -11.41 -11.91
CA SER A 260 -4.97 -10.63 -11.41
C SER A 260 -4.61 -9.15 -11.19
N LEU A 261 -5.61 -8.29 -11.33
CA LEU A 261 -5.55 -6.87 -10.98
C LEU A 261 -6.68 -6.58 -9.99
N ALA A 262 -6.35 -5.97 -8.86
CA ALA A 262 -7.31 -5.43 -7.90
C ALA A 262 -7.20 -3.90 -7.89
N CYS A 263 -8.32 -3.20 -7.95
CA CYS A 263 -8.36 -1.74 -7.87
C CYS A 263 -8.89 -1.31 -6.50
N GLY A 264 -8.16 -0.44 -5.80
CA GLY A 264 -8.41 0.00 -4.43
C GLY A 264 -7.73 -0.88 -3.36
N VAL A 265 -7.64 -0.38 -2.12
CA VAL A 265 -7.18 -1.20 -0.99
C VAL A 265 -8.29 -2.16 -0.57
N GLY A 266 -7.95 -3.43 -0.29
CA GLY A 266 -8.89 -4.37 0.31
C GLY A 266 -9.34 -3.85 1.67
N VAL A 267 -10.53 -3.26 1.74
CA VAL A 267 -11.13 -2.85 3.01
C VAL A 267 -11.57 -4.11 3.74
N THR A 268 -11.16 -4.29 4.99
CA THR A 268 -11.78 -5.31 5.84
C THR A 268 -13.17 -4.83 6.19
N VAL A 269 -14.16 -5.29 5.43
CA VAL A 269 -15.56 -4.92 5.59
C VAL A 269 -16.17 -5.76 6.73
N ALA A 270 -16.87 -5.09 7.65
CA ALA A 270 -17.61 -5.77 8.72
C ALA A 270 -18.94 -6.35 8.18
N GLY A 271 -19.62 -5.64 7.27
CA GLY A 271 -20.74 -6.17 6.49
C GLY A 271 -20.99 -5.28 5.28
N TRP A 272 -21.55 -5.84 4.21
CA TRP A 272 -21.97 -5.10 3.02
C TRP A 272 -23.38 -5.51 2.65
N TRP A 273 -24.36 -4.66 2.93
CA TRP A 273 -25.77 -4.95 2.68
C TRP A 273 -26.27 -4.14 1.50
N ARG A 274 -26.50 -4.86 0.39
CA ARG A 274 -26.93 -4.31 -0.91
C ARG A 274 -28.44 -4.30 -1.10
N PHE A 275 -29.18 -5.03 -0.26
CA PHE A 275 -30.64 -5.14 -0.33
C PHE A 275 -31.19 -5.64 -1.68
N ASP A 276 -30.41 -6.48 -2.37
CA ASP A 276 -30.73 -7.05 -3.68
C ASP A 276 -31.43 -8.43 -3.62
N ASP A 277 -31.50 -9.06 -2.45
CA ASP A 277 -32.03 -10.42 -2.30
C ASP A 277 -33.44 -10.42 -1.69
N ALA A 278 -34.44 -10.57 -2.56
CA ALA A 278 -35.86 -10.61 -2.15
C ALA A 278 -36.22 -11.76 -1.20
N ALA A 279 -35.42 -12.82 -1.12
CA ALA A 279 -35.63 -13.90 -0.17
C ALA A 279 -35.06 -13.58 1.23
N GLN A 280 -34.17 -12.60 1.32
CA GLN A 280 -33.48 -12.24 2.55
C GLN A 280 -33.02 -10.77 2.51
N ALA A 281 -33.91 -9.85 2.91
CA ALA A 281 -33.64 -8.41 2.84
C ALA A 281 -32.34 -7.99 3.54
N GLY A 282 -32.00 -8.61 4.67
CA GLY A 282 -30.78 -8.34 5.44
C GLY A 282 -29.52 -9.07 4.97
N LYS A 283 -29.47 -9.63 3.76
CA LYS A 283 -28.33 -10.45 3.32
C LYS A 283 -27.05 -9.61 3.18
N ASP A 284 -26.05 -9.94 4.02
CA ASP A 284 -24.65 -9.54 3.82
C ASP A 284 -24.06 -10.16 2.54
N ALA A 285 -23.63 -9.30 1.62
CA ALA A 285 -22.88 -9.62 0.40
C ALA A 285 -21.35 -9.59 0.61
N GLY A 286 -20.90 -9.17 1.79
CA GLY A 286 -19.50 -9.17 2.20
C GLY A 286 -18.98 -10.54 2.63
N PRO A 287 -17.69 -10.63 2.98
CA PRO A 287 -17.02 -11.90 3.23
C PRO A 287 -17.38 -12.57 4.57
N ARG A 288 -18.08 -11.87 5.47
CA ARG A 288 -18.35 -12.34 6.85
C ARG A 288 -19.72 -12.98 7.04
N ALA A 289 -20.61 -12.89 6.04
CA ALA A 289 -21.97 -13.42 6.12
C ALA A 289 -22.76 -12.93 7.37
N ASN A 290 -22.54 -11.67 7.76
CA ASN A 290 -23.23 -11.00 8.86
C ASN A 290 -24.65 -10.58 8.42
N HIS A 291 -25.50 -11.55 8.08
CA HIS A 291 -26.86 -11.26 7.63
C HIS A 291 -27.67 -10.60 8.76
N LEU A 292 -28.34 -9.49 8.45
CA LEU A 292 -29.26 -8.82 9.35
C LEU A 292 -30.61 -9.55 9.39
N VAL A 293 -31.30 -9.40 10.51
CA VAL A 293 -32.63 -9.93 10.77
C VAL A 293 -33.65 -8.81 10.87
N GLU A 294 -34.84 -9.08 10.35
CA GLU A 294 -35.99 -8.20 10.38
C GLU A 294 -36.53 -8.04 11.81
N SER A 295 -36.84 -6.79 12.20
CA SER A 295 -37.44 -6.47 13.50
C SER A 295 -38.69 -5.61 13.31
N GLY A 296 -39.81 -6.03 13.90
CA GLY A 296 -41.12 -5.41 13.69
C GLY A 296 -41.93 -6.15 12.63
N THR A 297 -42.98 -5.51 12.10
CA THR A 297 -43.86 -6.13 11.08
C THR A 297 -44.21 -5.10 10.02
N GLN A 298 -43.85 -5.40 8.78
CA GLN A 298 -44.28 -4.68 7.58
C GLN A 298 -44.47 -5.68 6.43
N THR A 299 -45.23 -5.30 5.40
CA THR A 299 -45.59 -6.22 4.30
C THR A 299 -44.49 -6.41 3.27
N GLN A 300 -43.62 -5.41 3.09
CA GLN A 300 -42.51 -5.44 2.15
C GLN A 300 -41.29 -4.80 2.80
N TRP A 301 -40.15 -5.48 2.73
CA TRP A 301 -38.86 -4.96 3.21
C TRP A 301 -38.02 -4.39 2.08
N LEU A 302 -38.22 -4.85 0.85
CA LEU A 302 -37.54 -4.34 -0.32
C LEU A 302 -38.54 -3.66 -1.25
N ALA A 303 -38.13 -2.55 -1.85
CA ALA A 303 -38.84 -1.88 -2.91
C ALA A 303 -37.94 -1.78 -4.15
N ASN A 304 -38.55 -1.73 -5.34
CA ASN A 304 -37.83 -1.45 -6.56
C ASN A 304 -37.89 0.06 -6.86
N ASP A 305 -36.78 0.75 -6.61
CA ASP A 305 -36.58 2.16 -6.94
C ASP A 305 -36.06 2.31 -8.37
N SER A 306 -36.52 3.35 -9.07
CA SER A 306 -36.18 3.55 -10.49
C SER A 306 -34.72 3.91 -10.75
N GLU A 307 -34.03 4.47 -9.75
CA GLU A 307 -32.63 4.90 -9.86
C GLU A 307 -31.67 3.82 -9.38
N ARG A 308 -32.03 3.11 -8.31
CA ARG A 308 -31.12 2.18 -7.61
C ARG A 308 -31.49 0.70 -7.70
N GLY A 309 -32.66 0.36 -8.25
CA GLY A 309 -33.12 -1.03 -8.31
C GLY A 309 -33.69 -1.48 -6.98
N SER A 310 -33.32 -2.68 -6.51
CA SER A 310 -33.83 -3.21 -5.24
C SER A 310 -33.17 -2.48 -4.06
N VAL A 311 -33.98 -1.92 -3.16
CA VAL A 311 -33.50 -1.14 -2.00
C VAL A 311 -34.27 -1.51 -0.73
N LEU A 312 -33.69 -1.27 0.44
CA LEU A 312 -34.39 -1.42 1.71
C LEU A 312 -35.45 -0.33 1.86
N ALA A 313 -36.70 -0.72 2.09
CA ALA A 313 -37.81 0.18 2.37
C ALA A 313 -38.25 0.01 3.83
N LEU A 314 -38.31 1.11 4.58
CA LEU A 314 -38.78 1.14 5.97
C LEU A 314 -39.98 2.09 6.09
N GLU A 315 -41.05 1.63 6.73
CA GLU A 315 -42.33 2.36 6.78
C GLU A 315 -42.43 3.34 7.97
N GLY A 316 -41.38 3.48 8.78
CA GLY A 316 -41.53 4.02 10.12
C GLY A 316 -42.34 3.03 10.98
N ALA A 317 -42.91 3.46 12.11
CA ALA A 317 -43.79 2.61 12.93
C ALA A 317 -43.15 1.35 13.59
N GLY A 318 -41.85 1.40 13.93
CA GLY A 318 -41.24 0.33 14.73
C GLY A 318 -40.67 -0.81 13.90
N THR A 319 -40.29 -0.56 12.65
CA THR A 319 -39.58 -1.52 11.80
C THR A 319 -38.11 -1.11 11.59
N TRP A 320 -37.22 -2.09 11.59
CA TRP A 320 -35.77 -1.91 11.36
C TRP A 320 -35.10 -3.26 11.09
N LEU A 321 -33.84 -3.25 10.66
CA LEU A 321 -32.98 -4.44 10.61
C LEU A 321 -31.99 -4.44 11.77
N ALA A 322 -31.64 -5.61 12.29
CA ALA A 322 -30.70 -5.76 13.40
C ALA A 322 -29.70 -6.89 13.14
N GLY A 323 -28.54 -6.87 13.78
CA GLY A 323 -27.70 -8.07 13.84
C GLY A 323 -28.41 -9.22 14.56
N PRO A 324 -28.09 -10.49 14.25
CA PRO A 324 -28.63 -11.65 14.96
C PRO A 324 -28.32 -11.61 16.47
N ASN A 325 -29.02 -12.43 17.26
CA ASN A 325 -28.77 -12.62 18.70
C ASN A 325 -28.71 -11.34 19.55
N GLY A 326 -29.50 -10.32 19.21
CA GLY A 326 -29.48 -9.03 19.92
C GLY A 326 -28.49 -8.02 19.33
N GLY A 327 -28.20 -8.09 18.04
CA GLY A 327 -27.39 -7.11 17.31
C GLY A 327 -25.92 -7.47 17.19
N GLU A 328 -25.56 -8.75 17.26
CA GLU A 328 -24.20 -9.23 17.05
C GLU A 328 -23.80 -9.13 15.58
N ILE A 329 -22.63 -8.56 15.29
CA ILE A 329 -22.01 -8.50 13.96
C ILE A 329 -20.52 -8.74 14.15
N GLU A 330 -19.97 -9.73 13.46
CA GLU A 330 -18.56 -10.05 13.55
C GLU A 330 -17.71 -8.96 12.88
N GLY A 331 -16.65 -8.51 13.56
CA GLY A 331 -15.71 -7.55 12.98
C GLY A 331 -16.15 -6.09 13.05
N LEU A 332 -17.27 -5.77 13.72
CA LEU A 332 -17.60 -4.37 14.01
C LEU A 332 -16.52 -3.69 14.87
N PRO A 333 -16.14 -2.44 14.55
CA PRO A 333 -15.17 -1.68 15.33
C PRO A 333 -15.58 -1.47 16.79
N VAL A 334 -14.67 -1.78 17.71
CA VAL A 334 -14.84 -1.60 19.17
C VAL A 334 -13.76 -0.69 19.75
N SER A 335 -13.95 -0.26 20.99
CA SER A 335 -13.06 0.66 21.69
C SER A 335 -12.82 1.92 20.86
N ASN A 336 -11.56 2.21 20.53
CA ASN A 336 -11.12 3.33 19.74
C ASN A 336 -10.74 2.95 18.29
N MET A 337 -11.16 1.79 17.80
CA MET A 337 -10.83 1.35 16.44
C MET A 337 -11.33 2.35 15.39
N SER A 338 -10.50 2.58 14.37
CA SER A 338 -10.90 3.36 13.20
C SER A 338 -12.05 2.67 12.46
N PHE A 339 -12.94 3.47 11.87
CA PHE A 339 -14.06 2.95 11.11
C PHE A 339 -14.48 3.89 9.99
N THR A 340 -15.10 3.30 8.97
CA THR A 340 -15.90 4.02 8.00
C THR A 340 -17.28 3.36 7.95
N VAL A 341 -18.33 4.16 7.89
CA VAL A 341 -19.68 3.69 7.53
C VAL A 341 -20.14 4.50 6.33
N ALA A 342 -20.61 3.84 5.28
CA ALA A 342 -21.09 4.50 4.07
C ALA A 342 -22.39 3.85 3.58
N PHE A 343 -23.36 4.66 3.14
CA PHE A 343 -24.63 4.18 2.61
C PHE A 343 -25.36 5.27 1.83
N TRP A 344 -26.33 4.86 1.03
CA TRP A 344 -27.29 5.73 0.39
C TRP A 344 -28.57 5.81 1.21
N VAL A 345 -29.17 7.00 1.28
CA VAL A 345 -30.43 7.24 1.99
C VAL A 345 -31.33 8.18 1.21
N LYS A 346 -32.63 7.90 1.27
CA LYS A 346 -33.71 8.75 0.73
C LYS A 346 -34.85 8.78 1.75
N PRO A 347 -34.76 9.69 2.75
CA PRO A 347 -35.79 9.84 3.78
C PRO A 347 -37.12 10.29 3.19
N ASP A 348 -38.21 9.74 3.72
CA ASP A 348 -39.54 10.25 3.41
C ASP A 348 -39.76 11.64 4.00
N SER A 349 -40.55 12.47 3.34
CA SER A 349 -40.85 13.83 3.81
C SER A 349 -41.51 13.90 5.20
N ASP A 350 -42.17 12.83 5.64
CA ASP A 350 -42.83 12.69 6.95
C ASP A 350 -42.02 11.83 7.94
N VAL A 351 -40.76 11.52 7.64
CA VAL A 351 -39.88 10.82 8.57
C VAL A 351 -39.74 11.61 9.87
N LYS A 352 -39.71 10.90 11.00
CA LYS A 352 -39.46 11.54 12.29
C LYS A 352 -38.02 12.03 12.35
N LEU A 353 -37.85 13.31 12.65
CA LEU A 353 -36.55 13.98 12.73
C LEU A 353 -35.59 13.41 13.79
N THR A 354 -36.05 12.57 14.71
CA THR A 354 -35.20 11.88 15.71
C THR A 354 -34.91 10.41 15.36
N ALA A 355 -35.33 9.96 14.18
CA ALA A 355 -35.15 8.58 13.73
C ALA A 355 -33.68 8.22 13.56
N GLY A 356 -33.30 7.06 14.12
CA GLY A 356 -31.95 6.51 13.93
C GLY A 356 -31.76 5.91 12.54
N LEU A 357 -30.60 6.12 11.95
CA LEU A 357 -30.19 5.53 10.68
C LEU A 357 -29.40 4.25 10.94
N PHE A 358 -28.42 4.29 11.83
CA PHE A 358 -27.75 3.10 12.35
C PHE A 358 -27.30 3.32 13.78
N ALA A 359 -27.06 2.23 14.52
CA ALA A 359 -26.31 2.28 15.77
C ALA A 359 -25.62 0.96 16.09
N TRP A 360 -24.54 1.01 16.89
CA TRP A 360 -23.99 -0.14 17.62
C TRP A 360 -23.30 0.28 18.92
N GLY A 361 -23.17 -0.65 19.86
CA GLY A 361 -22.55 -0.44 21.17
C GLY A 361 -23.56 -0.35 22.30
N VAL A 362 -23.20 0.31 23.41
CA VAL A 362 -24.01 0.33 24.62
C VAL A 362 -24.59 1.74 24.87
N PRO A 363 -25.92 1.91 24.85
CA PRO A 363 -26.56 3.21 25.02
C PRO A 363 -26.40 3.80 26.42
N ASN A 364 -26.68 5.09 26.54
CA ASN A 364 -26.72 5.84 27.80
C ASN A 364 -25.39 5.90 28.57
N GLN A 365 -24.28 5.54 27.92
CA GLN A 365 -22.95 5.61 28.50
C GLN A 365 -22.03 6.40 27.58
N ASP A 366 -21.31 7.34 28.16
CA ASP A 366 -20.41 8.25 27.45
C ASP A 366 -19.40 7.47 26.59
N ARG A 367 -19.40 7.76 25.29
CA ARG A 367 -18.49 7.19 24.27
C ARG A 367 -18.54 5.67 24.10
N ARG A 368 -19.61 5.00 24.56
CA ARG A 368 -19.78 3.53 24.50
C ARG A 368 -20.55 3.02 23.29
N TYR A 369 -21.02 3.90 22.41
CA TYR A 369 -21.74 3.54 21.19
C TYR A 369 -21.42 4.47 20.02
N ASN A 370 -21.73 4.07 18.80
CA ASN A 370 -21.84 4.95 17.63
C ASN A 370 -23.29 4.94 17.14
N MET A 371 -23.85 6.11 16.85
CA MET A 371 -25.18 6.24 16.25
C MET A 371 -25.21 7.44 15.33
N LEU A 372 -25.69 7.22 14.10
CA LEU A 372 -26.14 8.29 13.24
C LEU A 372 -27.66 8.32 13.26
N ARG A 373 -28.22 9.52 13.37
CA ARG A 373 -29.66 9.76 13.30
C ARG A 373 -29.95 11.04 12.54
N LEU A 374 -31.20 11.18 12.09
CA LEU A 374 -31.74 12.48 11.72
C LEU A 374 -31.69 13.41 12.95
N ASN A 375 -31.55 14.71 12.70
CA ASN A 375 -31.38 15.68 13.77
C ASN A 375 -32.70 16.29 14.24
N THR A 376 -32.70 16.77 15.48
CA THR A 376 -33.91 17.28 16.15
C THR A 376 -34.53 18.48 15.43
N PRO A 377 -35.85 18.72 15.58
CA PRO A 377 -36.53 19.87 14.96
C PRO A 377 -35.98 21.26 15.32
N ALA A 378 -35.11 21.36 16.33
CA ALA A 378 -34.49 22.61 16.76
C ALA A 378 -33.17 22.95 16.04
N SER A 379 -32.65 22.04 15.21
CA SER A 379 -31.40 22.22 14.47
C SER A 379 -31.66 22.49 12.99
N ASP A 380 -30.82 23.31 12.37
CA ASP A 380 -30.79 23.55 10.93
C ASP A 380 -29.95 22.52 10.16
N LYS A 381 -29.28 21.62 10.88
CA LYS A 381 -28.42 20.57 10.31
C LYS A 381 -29.17 19.24 10.28
N PRO A 382 -29.18 18.50 9.16
CA PRO A 382 -30.07 17.36 9.00
C PRO A 382 -29.66 16.09 9.77
N LEU A 383 -28.39 15.96 10.16
CA LEU A 383 -27.86 14.75 10.80
C LEU A 383 -27.14 15.04 12.11
N MET A 384 -27.21 14.06 13.02
CA MET A 384 -26.49 14.02 14.28
C MET A 384 -25.73 12.70 14.40
N HIS A 385 -24.41 12.76 14.43
CA HIS A 385 -23.55 11.66 14.86
C HIS A 385 -23.28 11.79 16.36
N THR A 386 -23.58 10.76 17.14
CA THR A 386 -23.45 10.81 18.59
C THR A 386 -22.85 9.52 19.14
N ASN A 387 -22.01 9.70 20.18
CA ASN A 387 -21.49 8.60 21.00
C ASN A 387 -21.94 8.68 22.46
N TRP A 388 -23.00 9.44 22.78
CA TRP A 388 -23.37 9.92 24.12
C TRP A 388 -22.34 10.88 24.71
N GLY A 389 -22.77 12.07 25.15
CA GLY A 389 -21.87 13.12 25.67
C GLY A 389 -20.89 13.72 24.65
N ASN A 390 -20.78 13.12 23.46
CA ASN A 390 -19.91 13.50 22.35
C ASN A 390 -20.76 13.58 21.07
N ASN A 391 -21.46 14.71 20.90
CA ASN A 391 -22.46 14.92 19.85
C ASN A 391 -21.93 15.86 18.77
N ARG A 392 -22.14 15.49 17.50
CA ARG A 392 -21.76 16.29 16.33
C ARG A 392 -22.92 16.41 15.38
N GLU A 393 -23.33 17.64 15.13
CA GLU A 393 -24.30 17.95 14.09
C GLU A 393 -23.57 18.16 12.76
N ILE A 394 -24.03 17.46 11.73
CA ILE A 394 -23.38 17.42 10.42
C ILE A 394 -24.13 18.38 9.49
N PRO A 395 -23.47 19.42 8.96
CA PRO A 395 -24.13 20.41 8.11
C PRO A 395 -24.39 19.87 6.70
N TYR A 396 -25.54 20.23 6.14
CA TYR A 396 -25.86 20.03 4.72
C TYR A 396 -27.06 20.90 4.34
N ALA A 397 -26.79 22.01 3.66
CA ALA A 397 -27.78 23.05 3.38
C ALA A 397 -28.93 22.63 2.45
N PRO A 398 -28.75 21.73 1.46
CA PRO A 398 -29.88 21.23 0.66
C PRO A 398 -30.94 20.50 1.51
N GLY A 399 -30.56 19.99 2.69
CA GLY A 399 -31.39 19.08 3.48
C GLY A 399 -31.37 17.66 2.90
N LEU A 400 -32.00 16.71 3.60
CA LEU A 400 -32.07 15.31 3.15
C LEU A 400 -33.49 14.88 2.75
N MET A 401 -34.51 15.70 3.01
CA MET A 401 -35.91 15.39 2.75
C MET A 401 -36.40 16.05 1.46
N ASP A 402 -35.53 16.13 0.45
CA ASP A 402 -35.81 16.76 -0.84
C ASP A 402 -36.35 15.77 -1.90
N GLY A 403 -36.45 14.48 -1.53
CA GLY A 403 -36.92 13.40 -2.41
C GLY A 403 -35.83 12.81 -3.31
N ALA A 404 -34.57 13.23 -3.15
CA ALA A 404 -33.41 12.67 -3.84
C ALA A 404 -32.71 11.60 -2.99
N TRP A 405 -31.86 10.81 -3.64
CA TRP A 405 -30.90 9.93 -2.96
C TRP A 405 -29.68 10.75 -2.55
N HIS A 406 -29.23 10.55 -1.31
CA HIS A 406 -27.98 11.12 -0.82
C HIS A 406 -27.02 10.02 -0.35
N HIS A 407 -25.75 10.14 -0.73
CA HIS A 407 -24.71 9.27 -0.21
C HIS A 407 -24.15 9.89 1.08
N VAL A 408 -24.13 9.14 2.17
CA VAL A 408 -23.59 9.59 3.45
C VAL A 408 -22.41 8.70 3.83
N ALA A 409 -21.27 9.30 4.15
CA ALA A 409 -20.13 8.56 4.72
C ALA A 409 -19.55 9.24 5.96
N ILE A 410 -19.21 8.43 6.96
CA ILE A 410 -18.58 8.85 8.21
C ILE A 410 -17.25 8.13 8.32
N VAL A 411 -16.17 8.89 8.46
CA VAL A 411 -14.83 8.36 8.71
C VAL A 411 -14.41 8.76 10.11
N TYR A 412 -13.96 7.78 10.89
CA TYR A 412 -13.33 7.97 12.19
C TYR A 412 -11.93 7.35 12.18
N ARG A 413 -10.92 8.14 12.54
CA ARG A 413 -9.55 7.67 12.73
C ARG A 413 -8.90 8.40 13.90
N ASP A 414 -8.59 7.65 14.96
CA ASP A 414 -7.80 8.14 16.10
C ASP A 414 -8.27 9.48 16.69
N GLY A 415 -9.58 9.62 16.90
CA GLY A 415 -10.19 10.83 17.45
C GLY A 415 -10.57 11.88 16.40
N PHE A 416 -10.14 11.72 15.15
CA PHE A 416 -10.53 12.58 14.03
C PHE A 416 -11.79 12.04 13.34
N TYR A 417 -12.75 12.92 13.10
CA TYR A 417 -14.02 12.65 12.43
C TYR A 417 -14.08 13.44 11.13
N LEU A 418 -14.50 12.80 10.06
CA LEU A 418 -14.74 13.43 8.76
C LEU A 418 -16.05 12.93 8.17
N TYR A 419 -16.86 13.85 7.67
CA TYR A 419 -18.21 13.59 7.18
C TYR A 419 -18.30 13.97 5.71
N TYR A 420 -18.90 13.07 4.92
CA TYR A 420 -19.18 13.29 3.51
C TYR A 420 -20.66 13.16 3.24
N ILE A 421 -21.18 14.05 2.40
CA ILE A 421 -22.50 13.90 1.78
C ILE A 421 -22.33 14.12 0.28
N ASP A 422 -22.87 13.20 -0.52
CA ASP A 422 -22.78 13.19 -2.00
C ASP A 422 -21.33 13.24 -2.52
N GLY A 423 -20.42 12.60 -1.77
CA GLY A 423 -18.99 12.54 -2.10
C GLY A 423 -18.19 13.76 -1.67
N GLU A 424 -18.84 14.84 -1.22
CA GLU A 424 -18.19 16.08 -0.81
C GLU A 424 -17.98 16.12 0.72
N PRO A 425 -16.80 16.55 1.21
CA PRO A 425 -16.57 16.72 2.64
C PRO A 425 -17.39 17.89 3.18
N VAL A 426 -18.32 17.62 4.10
CA VAL A 426 -19.24 18.63 4.65
C VAL A 426 -18.88 19.09 6.06
N GLY A 427 -18.06 18.31 6.78
CA GLY A 427 -17.63 18.68 8.12
C GLY A 427 -16.54 17.78 8.65
N ALA A 428 -15.74 18.32 9.57
CA ALA A 428 -14.70 17.60 10.29
C ALA A 428 -14.64 18.05 11.74
N ASP A 429 -14.18 17.19 12.63
CA ASP A 429 -13.97 17.51 14.03
C ASP A 429 -12.90 16.59 14.64
N SER A 430 -12.40 16.95 15.82
CA SER A 430 -11.43 16.15 16.56
C SER A 430 -11.80 16.03 18.03
N SER A 431 -11.54 14.87 18.63
CA SER A 431 -11.68 14.60 20.05
C SER A 431 -10.38 14.02 20.58
N THR A 432 -9.85 14.62 21.65
CA THR A 432 -8.68 14.09 22.36
C THR A 432 -9.04 12.97 23.34
N VAL A 433 -10.33 12.78 23.63
CA VAL A 433 -10.84 11.69 24.48
C VAL A 433 -11.24 10.52 23.57
N PRO A 434 -10.63 9.33 23.73
CA PRO A 434 -10.86 8.20 22.85
C PRO A 434 -12.27 7.63 23.01
N LEU A 435 -12.76 7.00 21.95
CA LEU A 435 -13.96 6.18 22.01
C LEU A 435 -13.72 4.91 22.83
N GLN A 436 -14.78 4.39 23.44
CA GLN A 436 -14.79 3.13 24.19
C GLN A 436 -15.95 2.24 23.73
N VAL A 437 -16.19 2.20 22.42
CA VAL A 437 -17.37 1.57 21.84
C VAL A 437 -17.41 0.08 22.18
N ALA A 438 -18.56 -0.41 22.63
CA ALA A 438 -18.73 -1.84 22.90
C ALA A 438 -19.21 -2.59 21.66
N ALA A 439 -19.02 -3.92 21.63
CA ALA A 439 -19.63 -4.77 20.62
C ALA A 439 -21.14 -4.92 20.85
N GLY A 440 -21.88 -5.27 19.79
CA GLY A 440 -23.30 -5.65 19.85
C GLY A 440 -24.28 -4.50 19.62
N ASN A 441 -25.57 -4.82 19.71
CA ASN A 441 -26.70 -3.90 19.46
C ASN A 441 -26.66 -3.19 18.10
N PHE A 442 -26.11 -3.84 17.05
CA PHE A 442 -26.15 -3.28 15.71
C PHE A 442 -27.59 -3.20 15.20
N THR A 443 -27.98 -2.02 14.72
CA THR A 443 -29.29 -1.74 14.11
C THR A 443 -29.13 -0.84 12.88
N LEU A 444 -30.00 -1.03 11.90
CA LEU A 444 -30.15 -0.22 10.68
C LEU A 444 -31.63 0.18 10.53
N GLY A 445 -31.90 1.46 10.30
CA GLY A 445 -33.25 2.04 10.33
C GLY A 445 -33.76 2.35 11.74
N LYS A 446 -32.89 2.17 12.74
CA LYS A 446 -33.12 2.49 14.14
C LYS A 446 -31.78 2.84 14.79
N GLY A 447 -31.86 3.56 15.90
CA GLY A 447 -30.74 3.73 16.81
C GLY A 447 -31.23 3.58 18.25
N PHE A 448 -30.54 4.23 19.18
CA PHE A 448 -30.95 4.26 20.58
C PHE A 448 -31.99 5.34 20.91
N SER A 449 -32.53 6.02 19.89
CA SER A 449 -33.74 6.85 20.01
C SER A 449 -35.01 5.99 19.93
N SER A 450 -36.14 6.57 20.33
CA SER A 450 -37.45 5.92 20.27
C SER A 450 -37.98 5.74 18.85
N ASP A 451 -37.53 6.58 17.92
CA ASP A 451 -38.09 6.68 16.58
C ASP A 451 -37.32 5.83 15.57
N THR A 452 -38.07 5.16 14.70
CA THR A 452 -37.54 4.39 13.57
C THR A 452 -37.59 5.22 12.30
N PHE A 453 -36.65 4.92 11.41
CA PHE A 453 -36.54 5.57 10.11
C PHE A 453 -37.70 5.20 9.20
N LYS A 454 -38.07 6.14 8.33
CA LYS A 454 -39.03 5.97 7.25
C LYS A 454 -38.40 6.51 5.96
N GLY A 455 -38.42 5.70 4.92
CA GLY A 455 -37.80 6.01 3.63
C GLY A 455 -37.01 4.82 3.10
N LEU A 456 -36.08 5.11 2.20
CA LEU A 456 -35.27 4.10 1.51
C LEU A 456 -33.80 4.18 1.93
N ILE A 457 -33.15 3.02 2.02
CA ILE A 457 -31.71 2.86 2.30
C ILE A 457 -31.12 1.89 1.28
N ASP A 458 -29.89 2.15 0.84
CA ASP A 458 -29.18 1.26 -0.07
C ASP A 458 -27.66 1.21 0.18
N ASP A 459 -27.01 0.12 -0.27
CA ASP A 459 -25.56 -0.10 -0.26
C ASP A 459 -24.86 0.28 1.07
N LEU A 460 -25.30 -0.30 2.19
CA LEU A 460 -24.65 -0.08 3.48
C LEU A 460 -23.34 -0.86 3.58
N LEU A 461 -22.26 -0.15 3.91
CA LEU A 461 -20.90 -0.66 4.10
C LEU A 461 -20.34 -0.33 5.49
#